data_AF-A0A0R2AJ28-F1
#
_entry.id   AF-A0A0R2AJ28-F1
#
_cell.length_a   1.000
_cell.length_b   1.000
_cell.length_c   1.000
_cell.angle_alpha   90.00
_cell.angle_beta   90.00
_cell.angle_gamma   90.00
#
_symmetry.space_group_name_H-M   'P 1'
#
loop_
_entity.id
_entity.type
_entity.pdbx_description
1 polymer ?
#
loop_
_entity_poly.entity_id
_entity_poly.type
_entity_poly.pdbx_seq_one_letter_code
_entity_poly.pdbx_strand_id
1 'polypeptide(L)' 'MTKAKIIMIDGEKYIHCPVCNRLVQLFDVCECNWENTGETNIDGGPNKLTLKEAQVAYAKGQKIY' A
#
# COMPACT_ATOMS: atom_id res chain seq x y z
N MET A 1 -8.29 8.84 -1.48
CA MET A 1 -7.52 7.71 -2.03
C MET A 1 -6.70 8.25 -3.20
N THR A 2 -5.37 8.26 -3.10
CA THR A 2 -4.48 8.63 -4.20
C THR A 2 -4.35 7.45 -5.16
N LYS A 3 -4.61 7.66 -6.45
CA LYS A 3 -4.41 6.63 -7.48
C LYS A 3 -2.93 6.25 -7.55
N ALA A 4 -2.61 4.96 -7.51
CA ALA A 4 -1.25 4.48 -7.72
C ALA A 4 -0.79 4.76 -9.16
N LYS A 5 0.46 5.17 -9.35
CA LYS A 5 1.03 5.36 -10.69
C LYS A 5 1.35 4.00 -11.28
N ILE A 6 0.56 3.57 -12.27
CA ILE A 6 0.73 2.31 -12.99
C ILE A 6 1.89 2.42 -14.00
N ILE A 7 2.72 1.39 -14.06
CA ILE A 7 3.85 1.21 -14.97
C ILE A 7 3.55 -0.01 -15.85
N MET A 8 3.76 0.11 -17.16
CA MET A 8 3.59 -0.99 -18.11
C MET A 8 4.96 -1.63 -18.43
N ILE A 9 5.09 -2.94 -18.28
CA ILE A 9 6.28 -3.71 -18.67
C ILE A 9 5.80 -4.97 -19.38
N ASP A 10 6.21 -5.17 -20.63
CA ASP A 10 5.86 -6.35 -21.45
C ASP A 10 4.36 -6.69 -21.51
N GLY A 11 3.50 -5.65 -21.50
CA GLY A 11 2.05 -5.78 -21.53
C GLY A 11 1.40 -5.94 -20.16
N GLU A 12 2.19 -6.14 -19.10
CA GLU A 12 1.75 -6.31 -17.73
C GLU A 12 1.80 -4.99 -16.94
N LYS A 13 0.88 -4.85 -15.97
CA LYS A 13 0.76 -3.66 -15.11
C LYS A 13 1.53 -3.87 -13.82
N TYR A 14 2.27 -2.85 -13.40
CA TYR A 14 3.06 -2.84 -12.17
C TYR A 14 2.84 -1.55 -11.39
N ILE A 15 3.06 -1.60 -10.07
CA ILE A 15 3.15 -0.43 -9.21
C ILE A 15 4.31 -0.58 -8.21
N HIS A 16 4.77 0.54 -7.67
CA HIS A 16 5.73 0.49 -6.58
C HIS A 16 5.05 0.06 -5.29
N CYS A 17 5.64 -0.93 -4.62
CA CYS A 17 5.26 -1.32 -3.28
C CYS A 17 5.42 -0.12 -2.33
N PRO A 18 4.35 0.34 -1.65
CA PRO A 18 4.42 1.47 -0.73
C PRO A 18 5.24 1.19 0.54
N VAL A 19 5.59 -0.08 0.82
CA VAL A 19 6.44 -0.47 1.96
C VAL A 19 7.92 -0.37 1.63
N CYS A 20 8.35 -1.04 0.56
CA CYS A 20 9.77 -1.25 0.25
C CYS A 20 10.19 -0.72 -1.13
N ASN A 21 9.27 -0.05 -1.85
CA ASN A 21 9.48 0.60 -3.15
C ASN A 21 9.89 -0.33 -4.32
N ARG A 22 9.89 -1.66 -4.13
CA ARG A 22 10.04 -2.63 -5.23
C ARG A 22 8.92 -2.52 -6.23
N LEU A 23 9.20 -2.88 -7.48
CA LEU A 23 8.16 -3.04 -8.49
C LEU A 23 7.40 -4.35 -8.21
N VAL A 24 6.08 -4.28 -8.18
CA VAL A 24 5.21 -5.44 -7.95
C VAL A 24 4.13 -5.44 -9.02
N GLN A 25 3.89 -6.59 -9.64
CA GLN A 25 2.81 -6.73 -10.62
C GLN A 25 1.48 -6.42 -9.94
N LEU A 26 0.55 -5.84 -10.69
CA LEU A 26 -0.80 -5.56 -10.21
C LEU A 26 -1.44 -6.86 -9.71
N PHE A 27 -2.03 -6.82 -8.51
CA PHE A 27 -2.67 -7.98 -7.86
C PHE A 27 -1.72 -9.13 -7.44
N ASP A 28 -0.42 -8.85 -7.27
CA ASP A 28 0.58 -9.80 -6.77
C ASP A 28 1.10 -9.46 -5.36
N VAL A 29 1.76 -10.40 -4.69
CA VAL A 29 2.31 -10.22 -3.34
C VAL A 29 3.78 -9.82 -3.42
N CYS A 30 4.12 -8.68 -2.80
CA CYS A 30 5.50 -8.28 -2.65
C CYS A 30 6.25 -9.21 -1.70
N GLU A 31 7.53 -9.45 -1.94
CA GLU A 31 8.43 -10.19 -1.03
C GLU A 31 8.51 -9.61 0.41
N CYS A 32 8.01 -8.40 0.67
CA CYS A 32 7.87 -7.85 2.03
C CYS A 32 6.51 -8.18 2.66
N ASN A 33 5.77 -9.11 2.09
CA ASN A 33 4.40 -9.51 2.45
C ASN A 33 3.36 -8.40 2.32
N TRP A 34 3.61 -7.39 1.46
CA TRP A 34 2.57 -6.45 1.10
C TRP A 34 1.74 -7.02 -0.05
N GLU A 35 0.44 -7.18 0.19
CA GLU A 35 -0.52 -7.66 -0.79
C GLU A 35 -0.98 -6.48 -1.67
N ASN A 36 -0.62 -6.51 -2.95
CA ASN A 36 -1.02 -5.47 -3.89
C ASN A 36 -2.50 -5.63 -4.24
N THR A 37 -3.33 -4.64 -3.89
CA THR A 37 -4.77 -4.63 -4.19
C THR A 37 -5.13 -3.88 -5.48
N GLY A 38 -4.12 -3.47 -6.25
CA GLY A 38 -4.24 -2.80 -7.55
C GLY A 38 -4.18 -1.27 -7.49
N GLU A 39 -4.75 -0.61 -8.50
CA GLU A 39 -4.73 0.87 -8.62
C GLU A 39 -5.41 1.56 -7.43
N THR A 40 -6.47 0.92 -6.92
CA THR A 40 -7.23 1.38 -5.78
C THR A 40 -6.96 0.46 -4.61
N ASN A 41 -6.32 1.01 -3.61
CA ASN A 41 -6.06 0.32 -2.37
C ASN A 41 -7.32 0.34 -1.48
N ILE A 42 -8.15 -0.70 -1.63
CA ILE A 42 -9.40 -0.85 -0.87
C ILE A 42 -9.16 -1.18 0.61
N ASP A 43 -7.99 -1.76 0.92
CA ASP A 43 -7.67 -2.28 2.26
C ASP A 43 -6.83 -1.30 3.10
N GLY A 44 -6.63 -0.06 2.64
CA GLY A 44 -5.98 0.99 3.42
C GLY A 44 -4.44 0.96 3.42
N GLY A 45 -3.81 -0.05 2.80
CA GLY A 45 -2.37 -0.06 2.48
C GLY A 45 -1.48 -0.39 3.65
N PRO A 46 -0.16 -0.18 3.52
CA PRO A 46 0.75 -0.42 4.62
C PRO A 46 0.60 0.69 5.65
N ASN A 47 -0.30 0.48 6.60
CA ASN A 47 -0.34 1.30 7.78
C ASN A 47 0.99 1.12 8.50
N LYS A 48 1.73 2.23 8.72
CA LYS A 48 3.00 2.22 9.46
C LYS A 48 2.81 1.93 10.93
N LEU A 49 1.56 1.95 11.40
CA LEU A 49 1.17 1.66 12.76
C LEU A 49 0.55 0.28 12.83
N THR A 50 0.83 -0.41 13.94
CA THR A 50 0.00 -1.53 14.36
C THR A 50 -1.45 -1.07 14.58
N LEU A 51 -2.40 -2.00 14.57
CA LEU A 51 -3.80 -1.70 14.87
C LEU A 51 -3.97 -0.98 16.22
N LYS A 52 -3.20 -1.41 17.24
CA LYS A 52 -3.23 -0.81 18.58
C LYS A 52 -2.73 0.64 18.56
N GLU A 53 -1.64 0.91 17.85
CA GLU A 53 -1.10 2.26 17.71
C GLU A 53 -2.03 3.17 16.91
N ALA A 54 -2.67 2.64 15.86
CA ALA A 54 -3.66 3.36 15.09
C ALA A 54 -4.89 3.76 15.95
N GLN A 55 -5.38 2.86 16.80
CA GLN A 55 -6.46 3.14 17.74
C GLN A 55 -6.08 4.25 18.74
N VAL A 56 -4.87 4.21 19.29
CA VAL A 56 -4.37 5.23 20.22
C VAL A 56 -4.22 6.58 19.51
N ALA A 57 -3.65 6.61 18.31
CA ALA A 57 -3.48 7.83 17.54
C ALA A 57 -4.82 8.47 17.16
N TYR A 58 -5.81 7.65 16.76
CA TYR A 58 -7.17 8.11 16.51
C TYR A 58 -7.81 8.72 17.76
N ALA A 59 -7.73 8.05 18.91
CA ALA A 59 -8.25 8.56 20.18
C ALA A 59 -7.58 9.88 20.60
N LYS A 60 -6.33 10.10 20.21
CA LYS A 60 -5.58 11.35 20.44
C LYS A 60 -5.77 12.41 19.36
N GLY A 61 -6.57 12.14 18.32
CA GLY A 61 -6.76 13.06 17.19
C GLY A 61 -5.51 13.30 16.35
N GLN A 62 -4.55 12.38 16.38
CA GLN A 62 -3.29 12.50 15.63
C GLN A 62 -3.50 12.16 14.16
N LYS A 63 -3.02 13.02 13.25
CA LYS A 63 -2.95 12.70 11.82
C LYS A 63 -1.81 11.72 11.56
N ILE A 64 -2.11 10.67 10.81
CA ILE A 64 -1.20 9.58 10.46
C ILE A 64 -0.99 9.64 8.95
N TYR A 65 0.26 9.54 8.49
CA TYR A 65 0.69 9.72 7.09
C TYR A 65 1.48 8.52 6.55
#